data_AF-A0A7G7X470-F1
#
_entry.id   AF-A0A7G7X470-F1
#
_cell.length_a   1.000
_cell.length_b   1.000
_cell.length_c   1.000
_cell.angle_alpha   90.00
_cell.angle_beta   90.00
_cell.angle_gamma   90.00
#
_symmetry.space_group_name_H-M   'P 1'
#
loop_
_entity.id
_entity.type
_entity.pdbx_description
1 polymer ?
#
loop_
_entity_poly.entity_id
_entity_poly.type
_entity_poly.pdbx_seq_one_letter_code
_entity_poly.pdbx_strand_id
1 'polypeptide(L)'
;TIRSADYMVDIGPAAGEHGGEVIAAGTVDEVLRDKNSLTAAYLRGDRAIPIPERRRTGNGRKLVIRGAKANNLKDLDVAFPLGTFTAVSGVSGSGKSSLVTDILSRKVAQYFYKAKEKPGKHDSVDGLDSLDKAIDIDQSPIGRTPRSNPATYTGMFTYMRELFANLPEAKMRGYGPGRFSFNVKGGRCEACQGDGIIQIEMQFLPDVYVPCEVCHGTRYSREVQEVKFRGHSISEVLELTVDEALEVF
;
A
#
# COMPACT_ATOMS: atom_id res chain seq x y z
N THR A 1 -17.40 -7.65 -18.57
CA THR A 1 -16.57 -6.41 -18.54
C THR A 1 -17.48 -5.25 -18.19
N ILE A 2 -16.99 -4.04 -17.92
CA ILE A 2 -17.87 -2.88 -17.65
C ILE A 2 -18.92 -2.69 -18.77
N ARG A 3 -18.51 -2.88 -20.04
CA ARG A 3 -19.38 -2.76 -21.22
C ARG A 3 -20.53 -3.79 -21.29
N SER A 4 -20.47 -4.87 -20.53
CA SER A 4 -21.48 -5.92 -20.53
C SER A 4 -22.43 -5.83 -19.34
N ALA A 5 -22.39 -4.73 -18.58
CA ALA A 5 -23.28 -4.51 -17.45
C ALA A 5 -24.64 -3.99 -17.95
N ASP A 6 -25.72 -4.46 -17.34
CA ASP A 6 -27.06 -3.92 -17.60
C ASP A 6 -27.20 -2.49 -17.05
N TYR A 7 -26.47 -2.20 -15.97
CA TYR A 7 -26.48 -0.92 -15.28
C TYR A 7 -25.07 -0.56 -14.80
N MET A 8 -24.70 0.71 -14.92
CA MET A 8 -23.44 1.26 -14.50
C MET A 8 -23.67 2.47 -13.60
N VAL A 9 -22.90 2.54 -12.52
CA VAL A 9 -22.84 3.68 -11.61
C VAL A 9 -21.38 4.13 -11.54
N ASP A 10 -21.13 5.37 -11.92
CA ASP A 10 -19.82 6.01 -11.82
C ASP A 10 -19.78 6.90 -10.57
N ILE A 11 -18.81 6.65 -9.70
CA ILE A 11 -18.62 7.38 -8.44
C ILE A 11 -17.35 8.21 -8.55
N GLY A 12 -17.42 9.48 -8.16
CA GLY A 12 -16.30 10.40 -8.27
C GLY A 12 -16.62 11.78 -7.69
N PRO A 13 -16.06 12.87 -8.24
CA PRO A 13 -15.18 12.91 -9.42
C PRO A 13 -13.74 12.44 -9.14
N ALA A 14 -13.33 12.41 -7.88
CA ALA A 14 -12.02 11.95 -7.43
C ALA A 14 -12.13 10.93 -6.29
N ALA A 15 -10.99 10.56 -5.70
CA ALA A 15 -10.92 9.67 -4.55
C ALA A 15 -10.89 10.45 -3.23
N GLY A 16 -11.13 9.76 -2.11
CA GLY A 16 -11.10 10.38 -0.78
C GLY A 16 -12.24 11.38 -0.58
N GLU A 17 -11.94 12.47 0.11
CA GLU A 17 -12.90 13.56 0.39
C GLU A 17 -13.36 14.34 -0.85
N HIS A 18 -12.62 14.25 -1.96
CA HIS A 18 -12.99 14.86 -3.24
C HIS A 18 -13.88 13.95 -4.10
N GLY A 19 -14.34 12.83 -3.54
CA GLY A 19 -15.24 11.88 -4.17
C GLY A 19 -16.57 11.75 -3.42
N GLY A 20 -17.22 10.59 -3.59
CA GLY A 20 -18.45 10.27 -2.86
C GLY A 20 -19.74 10.74 -3.54
N GLU A 21 -19.65 11.27 -4.76
CA GLU A 21 -20.80 11.66 -5.57
C GLU A 21 -21.09 10.64 -6.66
N VAL A 22 -22.38 10.47 -6.98
CA VAL A 22 -22.79 9.72 -8.17
C VAL A 22 -22.69 10.66 -9.36
N ILE A 23 -21.67 10.44 -10.20
CA ILE A 23 -21.43 11.27 -11.39
C ILE A 23 -22.42 10.91 -12.50
N ALA A 24 -22.64 9.61 -12.70
CA ALA A 24 -23.58 9.10 -13.69
C ALA A 24 -24.11 7.75 -13.24
N ALA A 25 -25.40 7.50 -13.49
CA ALA A 25 -26.03 6.21 -13.22
C ALA A 25 -27.07 5.92 -14.30
N GLY A 26 -27.03 4.72 -14.88
CA GLY A 26 -27.91 4.33 -15.96
C GLY A 26 -27.44 3.07 -16.66
N THR A 27 -28.02 2.79 -17.81
CA THR A 27 -27.44 1.84 -18.77
C THR A 27 -26.05 2.30 -19.21
N VAL A 28 -25.24 1.37 -19.73
CA VAL A 28 -23.90 1.70 -20.22
C VAL A 28 -23.95 2.81 -21.29
N ASP A 29 -24.91 2.75 -22.21
CA ASP A 29 -25.05 3.77 -23.26
C ASP A 29 -25.45 5.16 -22.74
N GLU A 30 -26.25 5.21 -21.66
CA GLU A 30 -26.61 6.46 -21.01
C GLU A 30 -25.40 7.10 -20.32
N VAL A 31 -24.66 6.33 -19.53
CA VAL A 31 -23.46 6.85 -18.85
C VAL A 31 -22.38 7.23 -19.86
N LEU A 32 -22.25 6.51 -20.98
CA LEU A 32 -21.33 6.88 -22.04
C LEU A 32 -21.62 8.25 -22.66
N ARG A 33 -22.84 8.79 -22.55
CA ARG A 33 -23.18 10.15 -23.03
C ARG A 33 -22.80 11.23 -22.01
N ASP A 34 -22.52 10.85 -20.77
CA ASP A 34 -22.13 11.79 -19.73
C ASP A 34 -20.69 12.28 -19.93
N LYS A 35 -20.52 13.59 -20.06
CA LYS A 35 -19.21 14.24 -20.25
C LYS A 35 -18.43 14.43 -18.96
N ASN A 36 -19.12 14.40 -17.81
CA ASN A 36 -18.53 14.55 -16.49
C ASN A 36 -17.96 13.22 -15.98
N SER A 37 -18.46 12.08 -16.49
CA SER A 37 -17.94 10.75 -16.15
C SER A 37 -16.51 10.54 -16.69
N LEU A 38 -15.54 10.47 -15.78
CA LEU A 38 -14.15 10.12 -16.10
C LEU A 38 -14.07 8.70 -16.68
N THR A 39 -14.83 7.77 -16.13
CA THR A 39 -14.94 6.39 -16.62
C THR A 39 -15.44 6.38 -18.06
N ALA A 40 -16.49 7.14 -18.37
CA ALA A 40 -17.01 7.26 -19.73
C ALA A 40 -16.00 7.88 -20.70
N ALA A 41 -15.20 8.87 -20.28
CA ALA A 41 -14.14 9.44 -21.11
C ALA A 41 -13.10 8.38 -21.55
N TYR A 42 -12.73 7.45 -20.66
CA TYR A 42 -11.87 6.31 -21.03
C TYR A 42 -12.58 5.27 -21.89
N LEU A 43 -13.86 4.97 -21.63
CA LEU A 43 -14.62 3.99 -22.42
C LEU A 43 -14.95 4.50 -23.83
N ARG A 44 -15.11 5.82 -24.03
CA ARG A 44 -15.26 6.45 -25.35
C ARG A 44 -13.95 6.55 -26.11
N GLY A 45 -12.82 6.58 -25.40
CA GLY A 45 -11.50 6.82 -25.98
C GLY A 45 -11.09 8.30 -26.05
N ASP A 46 -11.86 9.20 -25.45
CA ASP A 46 -11.47 10.61 -25.26
C ASP A 46 -10.21 10.73 -24.40
N ARG A 47 -10.06 9.78 -23.46
CA ARG A 47 -8.83 9.55 -22.68
C ARG A 47 -8.30 8.14 -22.96
N ALA A 48 -6.99 8.00 -22.98
CA ALA A 48 -6.33 6.72 -23.19
C ALA A 48 -5.00 6.67 -22.43
N ILE A 49 -4.55 5.46 -22.11
CA ILE A 49 -3.20 5.24 -21.60
C ILE A 49 -2.26 5.28 -22.82
N PRO A 50 -1.32 6.24 -22.90
CA PRO A 50 -0.47 6.39 -24.07
C PRO A 50 0.46 5.18 -24.21
N ILE A 51 0.63 4.72 -25.45
CA ILE A 51 1.60 3.67 -25.77
C ILE A 51 2.97 4.34 -25.96
N PRO A 52 4.01 3.93 -25.22
CA PRO A 52 5.35 4.51 -25.41
C PRO A 52 5.84 4.31 -26.84
N GLU A 53 6.27 5.39 -27.50
CA GLU A 53 6.81 5.35 -28.87
C GLU A 53 8.08 4.51 -28.98
N ARG A 54 8.86 4.44 -27.90
CA ARG A 54 10.10 3.66 -27.81
C ARG A 54 10.07 2.74 -26.59
N ARG A 55 10.43 1.48 -26.81
CA ARG A 55 10.60 0.49 -25.74
C ARG A 55 12.07 0.35 -25.39
N ARG A 56 12.36 0.17 -24.10
CA ARG A 56 13.73 -0.05 -23.61
C ARG A 56 14.25 -1.40 -24.13
N THR A 57 15.45 -1.40 -24.69
CA THR A 57 16.13 -2.62 -25.18
C THR A 57 16.76 -3.45 -24.06
N GLY A 58 16.88 -2.88 -22.85
CA GLY A 58 17.57 -3.48 -21.71
C GLY A 58 19.05 -3.10 -21.67
N ASN A 59 19.74 -3.57 -20.63
CA ASN A 59 21.15 -3.26 -20.38
C ASN A 59 22.12 -4.39 -20.82
N GLY A 60 21.64 -5.32 -21.66
CA GLY A 60 22.40 -6.50 -22.11
C GLY A 60 22.48 -7.65 -21.11
N ARG A 61 22.12 -7.43 -19.84
CA ARG A 61 22.07 -8.46 -18.79
C ARG A 61 20.68 -9.07 -18.70
N LYS A 62 20.61 -10.31 -18.20
CA LYS A 62 19.36 -11.06 -18.05
C LYS A 62 19.40 -11.96 -16.81
N LEU A 63 18.24 -12.15 -16.21
CA LEU A 63 17.99 -13.26 -15.29
C LEU A 63 17.43 -14.44 -16.08
N VAL A 64 17.94 -15.65 -15.88
CA VAL A 64 17.46 -16.84 -16.59
C VAL A 64 17.05 -17.89 -15.59
N ILE A 65 15.77 -18.23 -15.56
CA ILE A 65 15.28 -19.42 -14.85
C ILE A 65 15.46 -20.60 -15.78
N ARG A 66 16.11 -21.66 -15.30
CA ARG A 66 16.29 -22.91 -16.04
C ARG A 66 15.49 -24.06 -15.46
N GLY A 67 14.91 -24.86 -16.34
CA GLY A 67 14.17 -26.07 -16.03
C GLY A 67 13.04 -25.87 -15.03
N ALA A 68 12.25 -24.82 -15.19
CA ALA A 68 11.13 -24.52 -14.29
C ALA A 68 10.06 -25.62 -14.35
N LYS A 69 9.87 -26.31 -13.21
CA LYS A 69 9.03 -27.52 -13.06
C LYS A 69 8.06 -27.42 -11.87
N ALA A 70 7.87 -26.23 -11.30
CA ALA A 70 6.92 -26.02 -10.22
C ALA A 70 5.47 -26.20 -10.73
N ASN A 71 4.65 -26.94 -9.98
CA ASN A 71 3.24 -27.19 -10.30
C ASN A 71 3.02 -27.68 -11.74
N ASN A 72 2.32 -26.91 -12.58
CA ASN A 72 2.00 -27.27 -13.95
C ASN A 72 3.05 -26.81 -14.99
N LEU A 73 4.16 -26.19 -14.57
CA LEU A 73 5.23 -25.77 -15.49
C LEU A 73 5.91 -26.99 -16.13
N LYS A 74 6.18 -26.88 -17.44
CA LYS A 74 6.63 -27.98 -18.30
C LYS A 74 8.11 -27.87 -18.66
N ASP A 75 8.97 -27.85 -17.65
CA ASP A 75 10.44 -27.80 -17.83
C ASP A 75 10.88 -26.62 -18.72
N LEU A 76 10.54 -25.41 -18.26
CA LEU A 76 10.70 -24.19 -19.06
C LEU A 76 12.00 -23.45 -18.72
N ASP A 77 12.71 -23.00 -19.76
CA ASP A 77 13.78 -22.02 -19.66
C ASP A 77 13.23 -20.62 -20.02
N VAL A 78 13.33 -19.66 -19.09
CA VAL A 78 12.77 -18.32 -19.26
C VAL A 78 13.81 -17.26 -18.93
N ALA A 79 14.06 -16.35 -19.88
CA ALA A 79 14.96 -15.22 -19.70
C ALA A 79 14.18 -13.90 -19.48
N PHE A 80 14.54 -13.17 -18.43
CA PHE A 80 14.05 -11.84 -18.11
C PHE A 80 15.15 -10.82 -18.39
N PRO A 81 15.00 -9.92 -19.38
CA PRO A 81 15.97 -8.85 -19.60
C PRO A 81 15.99 -7.88 -18.41
N LEU A 82 17.18 -7.41 -18.04
CA LEU A 82 17.37 -6.41 -17.00
C LEU A 82 17.36 -4.99 -17.59
N GLY A 83 16.91 -4.01 -16.80
CA GLY A 83 16.77 -2.62 -17.25
C GLY A 83 15.54 -2.37 -18.11
N THR A 84 14.54 -3.26 -18.07
CA THR A 84 13.28 -3.14 -18.81
C THR A 84 12.07 -3.22 -17.87
N PHE A 85 10.91 -2.78 -18.38
CA PHE A 85 9.63 -3.09 -17.76
C PHE A 85 9.15 -4.44 -18.33
N THR A 86 9.14 -5.48 -17.50
CA THR A 86 8.83 -6.84 -17.95
C THR A 86 7.49 -7.28 -17.38
N ALA A 87 6.55 -7.64 -18.24
CA ALA A 87 5.22 -8.12 -17.87
C ALA A 87 5.10 -9.63 -18.15
N VAL A 88 4.78 -10.41 -17.11
CA VAL A 88 4.43 -11.84 -17.26
C VAL A 88 2.91 -11.95 -17.38
N SER A 89 2.43 -12.35 -18.54
CA SER A 89 1.00 -12.43 -18.87
C SER A 89 0.57 -13.84 -19.27
N GLY A 90 -0.74 -14.06 -19.38
CA GLY A 90 -1.34 -15.37 -19.67
C GLY A 90 -2.63 -15.59 -18.87
N VAL A 91 -3.43 -16.59 -19.27
CA VAL A 91 -4.72 -16.93 -18.62
C VAL A 91 -4.56 -17.37 -17.16
N SER A 92 -5.62 -17.27 -16.35
CA SER A 92 -5.59 -17.81 -14.99
C SER A 92 -5.25 -19.31 -15.01
N GLY A 93 -4.43 -19.76 -14.07
CA GLY A 93 -3.95 -21.15 -14.03
C GLY A 93 -2.79 -21.49 -14.99
N SER A 94 -2.32 -20.56 -15.83
CA SER A 94 -1.21 -20.83 -16.77
C SER A 94 0.18 -20.99 -16.11
N GLY A 95 0.28 -20.87 -14.79
CA GLY A 95 1.54 -21.01 -14.04
C GLY A 95 2.34 -19.72 -13.81
N LYS A 96 1.77 -18.53 -14.08
CA LYS A 96 2.46 -17.24 -13.86
C LYS A 96 2.98 -17.07 -12.42
N SER A 97 2.13 -17.30 -11.42
CA SER A 97 2.51 -17.22 -10.01
C SER A 97 3.54 -18.28 -9.65
N SER A 98 3.48 -19.46 -10.25
CA SER A 98 4.48 -20.50 -10.03
C SER A 98 5.85 -20.14 -10.62
N LEU A 99 5.88 -19.43 -11.74
CA LEU A 99 7.12 -18.94 -12.33
C LEU A 99 7.70 -17.75 -11.54
N VAL A 100 6.88 -16.73 -11.29
CA VAL A 100 7.33 -15.45 -10.72
C VAL A 100 7.41 -15.50 -9.20
N THR A 101 6.36 -15.96 -8.52
CA THR A 101 6.31 -15.95 -7.05
C THR A 101 7.00 -17.19 -6.48
N ASP A 102 6.59 -18.40 -6.87
CA ASP A 102 7.08 -19.63 -6.24
C ASP A 102 8.54 -19.94 -6.59
N ILE A 103 9.00 -19.63 -7.81
CA ILE A 103 10.39 -19.84 -8.23
C ILE A 103 11.20 -18.55 -8.08
N LEU A 104 10.92 -17.52 -8.89
CA LEU A 104 11.81 -16.37 -9.02
C LEU A 104 11.94 -15.58 -7.71
N SER A 105 10.82 -15.12 -7.14
CA SER A 105 10.81 -14.31 -5.91
C SER A 105 11.48 -15.05 -4.76
N ARG A 106 11.09 -16.31 -4.49
CA ARG A 106 11.71 -17.13 -3.44
C ARG A 106 13.19 -17.38 -3.67
N LYS A 107 13.62 -17.65 -4.92
CA LYS A 107 15.03 -17.89 -5.23
C LYS A 107 15.88 -16.65 -5.02
N VAL A 108 15.36 -15.51 -5.46
CA VAL A 108 15.97 -14.20 -5.29
C VAL A 108 16.05 -13.83 -3.80
N ALA A 109 14.98 -14.06 -3.03
CA ALA A 109 14.97 -13.83 -1.58
C ALA A 109 15.94 -14.76 -0.84
N GLN A 110 16.06 -16.01 -1.27
CA GLN A 110 17.06 -16.95 -0.75
C GLN A 110 18.49 -16.44 -1.01
N TYR A 111 18.75 -15.88 -2.20
CA TYR A 111 20.07 -15.38 -2.59
C TYR A 111 20.45 -14.10 -1.83
N PHE A 112 19.59 -13.07 -1.85
CA PHE A 112 19.90 -11.76 -1.26
C PHE A 112 19.66 -11.68 0.25
N TYR A 113 18.66 -12.40 0.77
CA TYR A 113 18.20 -12.25 2.15
C TYR A 113 18.30 -13.52 2.99
N LYS A 114 18.89 -14.59 2.44
CA LYS A 114 19.02 -15.90 3.10
C LYS A 114 17.66 -16.43 3.59
N ALA A 115 16.59 -16.12 2.85
CA ALA A 115 15.25 -16.62 3.16
C ALA A 115 15.25 -18.16 3.21
N LYS A 116 14.51 -18.72 4.17
CA LYS A 116 14.44 -20.16 4.40
C LYS A 116 13.42 -20.87 3.52
N GLU A 117 12.50 -20.13 2.91
CA GLU A 117 11.50 -20.71 2.02
C GLU A 117 12.17 -21.36 0.82
N LYS A 118 11.82 -22.62 0.59
CA LYS A 118 12.34 -23.38 -0.54
C LYS A 118 11.66 -22.88 -1.82
N PRO A 119 12.43 -22.44 -2.84
CA PRO A 119 11.85 -22.12 -4.14
C PRO A 119 11.22 -23.35 -4.78
N GLY A 120 10.23 -23.13 -5.64
CA GLY A 120 9.59 -24.17 -6.46
C GLY A 120 10.63 -24.95 -7.29
N LYS A 121 10.25 -26.14 -7.77
CA LYS A 121 11.18 -27.01 -8.52
C LYS A 121 11.71 -26.30 -9.77
N HIS A 122 13.03 -26.14 -9.86
CA HIS A 122 13.79 -25.55 -10.96
C HIS A 122 15.22 -26.10 -10.93
N ASP A 123 15.97 -25.95 -12.03
CA ASP A 123 17.34 -26.45 -12.14
C ASP A 123 18.35 -25.36 -11.68
N SER A 124 18.27 -24.14 -12.23
CA SER A 124 19.07 -22.99 -11.78
C SER A 124 18.36 -21.65 -12.03
N VAL A 125 18.86 -20.59 -11.39
CA VAL A 125 18.54 -19.20 -11.76
C VAL A 125 19.86 -18.46 -11.94
N ASP A 126 20.16 -18.12 -13.20
CA ASP A 126 21.41 -17.47 -13.60
C ASP A 126 21.23 -15.95 -13.67
N GLY A 127 22.32 -15.19 -13.52
CA GLY A 127 22.33 -13.72 -13.63
C GLY A 127 21.95 -12.97 -12.35
N LEU A 128 21.85 -13.65 -11.20
CA LEU A 128 21.57 -13.04 -9.90
C LEU A 128 22.69 -12.08 -9.46
N ASP A 129 23.92 -12.37 -9.85
CA ASP A 129 25.12 -11.53 -9.68
C ASP A 129 25.04 -10.18 -10.40
N SER A 130 24.10 -10.01 -11.33
CA SER A 130 23.84 -8.73 -12.01
C SER A 130 22.96 -7.77 -11.20
N LEU A 131 22.48 -8.18 -10.02
CA LEU A 131 21.60 -7.39 -9.15
C LEU A 131 22.22 -7.25 -7.75
N ASP A 132 21.97 -6.11 -7.10
CA ASP A 132 22.42 -5.87 -5.71
C ASP A 132 21.36 -6.27 -4.68
N LYS A 133 20.09 -6.18 -5.07
CA LYS A 133 18.91 -6.46 -4.24
C LYS A 133 17.70 -6.74 -5.10
N ALA A 134 16.65 -7.26 -4.48
CA ALA A 134 15.35 -7.41 -5.12
C ALA A 134 14.23 -7.22 -4.11
N ILE A 135 13.20 -6.49 -4.51
CA ILE A 135 12.10 -6.13 -3.61
C ILE A 135 10.85 -6.76 -4.19
N ASP A 136 10.21 -7.64 -3.42
CA ASP A 136 8.89 -8.16 -3.72
C ASP A 136 7.86 -7.21 -3.12
N ILE A 137 6.99 -6.66 -3.96
CA ILE A 137 5.88 -5.79 -3.54
C ILE A 137 4.61 -6.60 -3.78
N ASP A 138 4.04 -7.10 -2.69
CA ASP A 138 2.88 -7.96 -2.71
C ASP A 138 1.58 -7.20 -2.35
N GLN A 139 0.48 -7.94 -2.25
CA GLN A 139 -0.83 -7.43 -1.82
C GLN A 139 -1.13 -7.80 -0.36
N SER A 140 -0.11 -8.18 0.41
CA SER A 140 -0.31 -8.46 1.83
C SER A 140 -0.65 -7.15 2.57
N PRO A 141 -1.54 -7.20 3.58
CA PRO A 141 -1.83 -6.01 4.36
C PRO A 141 -0.57 -5.43 5.00
N ILE A 142 -0.43 -4.11 4.95
CA ILE A 142 0.68 -3.33 5.54
C ILE A 142 0.91 -3.70 7.02
N GLY A 143 -0.18 -4.01 7.73
CA GLY A 143 -0.13 -4.64 9.04
C GLY A 143 -1.48 -5.25 9.37
N ARG A 144 -1.50 -6.05 10.45
CA ARG A 144 -2.71 -6.74 10.94
C ARG A 144 -3.32 -6.06 12.16
N THR A 145 -2.81 -4.88 12.53
CA THR A 145 -3.24 -4.15 13.73
C THR A 145 -3.55 -2.69 13.38
N PRO A 146 -4.39 -2.01 14.18
CA PRO A 146 -4.69 -0.58 14.01
C PRO A 146 -3.47 0.35 14.16
N ARG A 147 -2.34 -0.19 14.63
CA ARG A 147 -1.07 0.51 14.81
C ARG A 147 -0.30 0.70 13.50
N SER A 148 -0.69 -0.01 12.44
CA SER A 148 -0.05 0.08 11.13
C SER A 148 -0.88 1.00 10.24
N ASN A 149 -0.27 2.11 9.85
CA ASN A 149 -0.83 3.11 8.94
C ASN A 149 0.26 3.61 7.96
N PRO A 150 -0.09 4.37 6.90
CA PRO A 150 0.88 4.83 5.92
C PRO A 150 2.08 5.59 6.52
N ALA A 151 1.86 6.41 7.55
CA ALA A 151 2.92 7.17 8.22
C ALA A 151 3.91 6.25 8.95
N THR A 152 3.43 5.19 9.61
CA THR A 152 4.31 4.20 10.26
C THR A 152 5.05 3.32 9.26
N TYR A 153 4.38 2.89 8.18
CA TYR A 153 4.97 1.98 7.19
C TYR A 153 6.08 2.64 6.37
N THR A 154 5.88 3.90 5.98
CA THR A 154 6.89 4.70 5.26
C THR A 154 8.03 5.17 6.18
N GLY A 155 7.89 5.04 7.49
CA GLY A 155 8.83 5.58 8.49
C GLY A 155 8.66 7.08 8.77
N MET A 156 7.78 7.77 8.04
CA MET A 156 7.52 9.21 8.20
C MET A 156 7.13 9.59 9.63
N PHE A 157 6.38 8.72 10.31
CA PHE A 157 5.96 8.94 11.68
C PHE A 157 7.12 9.08 12.68
N THR A 158 8.30 8.53 12.38
CA THR A 158 9.49 8.75 13.23
C THR A 158 9.93 10.21 13.17
N TYR A 159 10.04 10.78 11.98
CA TYR A 159 10.42 12.18 11.79
C TYR A 159 9.38 13.14 12.38
N MET A 160 8.09 12.82 12.24
CA MET A 160 7.02 13.59 12.89
C MET A 160 7.21 13.64 14.42
N ARG A 161 7.44 12.49 15.06
CA ARG A 161 7.65 12.43 16.52
C ARG A 161 8.89 13.19 16.97
N GLU A 162 9.97 13.13 16.21
CA GLU A 162 11.20 13.88 16.47
C GLU A 162 10.98 15.39 16.35
N LEU A 163 10.20 15.82 15.35
CA LEU A 163 9.80 17.21 15.19
C LEU A 163 8.97 17.69 16.38
N PHE A 164 7.93 16.95 16.78
CA PHE A 164 7.09 17.33 17.92
C PHE A 164 7.87 17.38 19.24
N ALA A 165 8.82 16.46 19.45
CA ALA A 165 9.70 16.50 20.63
C ALA A 165 10.64 17.72 20.65
N ASN A 166 10.90 18.33 19.49
CA ASN A 166 11.76 19.49 19.38
C ASN A 166 11.05 20.83 19.59
N LEU A 167 9.72 20.84 19.71
CA LEU A 167 8.92 22.05 19.93
C LEU A 167 9.18 22.66 21.32
N PRO A 168 9.07 24.00 21.47
CA PRO A 168 9.31 24.67 22.76
C PRO A 168 8.47 24.10 23.92
N GLU A 169 7.19 23.86 23.70
CA GLU A 169 6.26 23.32 24.69
C GLU A 169 6.65 21.90 25.12
N ALA A 170 7.05 21.07 24.16
CA ALA A 170 7.56 19.72 24.43
C ALA A 170 8.85 19.76 25.24
N LYS A 171 9.80 20.65 24.88
CA LYS A 171 11.07 20.82 25.60
C LYS A 171 10.86 21.31 27.02
N MET A 172 9.99 22.29 27.24
CA MET A 172 9.66 22.80 28.58
C MET A 172 9.07 21.69 29.49
N ARG A 173 8.32 20.75 28.91
CA ARG A 173 7.71 19.63 29.62
C ARG A 173 8.61 18.38 29.68
N GLY A 174 9.81 18.42 29.11
CA GLY A 174 10.74 17.30 29.05
C GLY A 174 10.27 16.13 28.18
N TYR A 175 9.43 16.39 27.17
CA TYR A 175 8.88 15.34 26.30
C TYR A 175 9.88 14.94 25.20
N GLY A 176 10.29 13.68 25.21
CA GLY A 176 11.02 13.06 24.10
C GLY A 176 10.12 12.47 23.00
N PRO A 177 10.68 11.98 21.88
CA PRO A 177 9.92 11.40 20.77
C PRO A 177 9.03 10.19 21.15
N GLY A 178 9.37 9.51 22.25
CA GLY A 178 8.55 8.44 22.80
C GLY A 178 7.19 8.91 23.32
N ARG A 179 7.10 10.13 23.86
CA ARG A 179 5.83 10.71 24.35
C ARG A 179 4.81 10.86 23.22
N PHE A 180 5.29 11.10 22.01
CA PHE A 180 4.50 11.28 20.80
C PHE A 180 4.23 9.96 20.04
N SER A 181 4.60 8.81 20.60
CA SER A 181 4.32 7.50 20.00
C SER A 181 3.09 6.86 20.63
N PHE A 182 2.09 6.53 19.83
CA PHE A 182 0.95 5.72 20.28
C PHE A 182 1.33 4.25 20.56
N ASN A 183 2.55 3.83 20.21
CA ASN A 183 3.04 2.47 20.41
C ASN A 183 3.71 2.22 21.77
N VAL A 184 4.03 3.27 22.53
CA VAL A 184 4.75 3.14 23.81
C VAL A 184 3.98 3.81 24.93
N LYS A 185 4.15 3.30 26.16
CA LYS A 185 3.61 3.95 27.36
C LYS A 185 4.23 5.34 27.54
N GLY A 186 3.44 6.26 28.05
CA GLY A 186 3.88 7.63 28.33
C GLY A 186 2.83 8.64 27.87
N GLY A 187 2.67 8.81 26.56
CA GLY A 187 1.74 9.80 26.00
C GLY A 187 0.54 9.23 25.23
N ARG A 188 0.49 7.92 25.02
CA ARG A 188 -0.68 7.26 24.43
C ARG A 188 -1.87 7.25 25.39
N CYS A 189 -3.06 7.02 24.85
CA CYS A 189 -4.23 6.70 25.67
C CYS A 189 -4.05 5.30 26.28
N GLU A 190 -4.07 5.20 27.61
CA GLU A 190 -3.92 3.90 28.30
C GLU A 190 -5.20 3.06 28.27
N ALA A 191 -6.38 3.65 28.04
CA ALA A 191 -7.62 2.88 27.95
C ALA A 191 -7.67 1.97 26.71
N CYS A 192 -7.28 2.48 25.54
CA CYS A 192 -7.15 1.68 24.32
C CYS A 192 -5.71 1.24 24.02
N GLN A 193 -4.79 1.45 24.96
CA GLN A 193 -3.35 1.19 24.78
C GLN A 193 -2.75 1.82 23.50
N GLY A 194 -3.32 2.92 23.01
CA GLY A 194 -2.90 3.63 21.80
C GLY A 194 -3.51 3.15 20.48
N ASP A 195 -4.45 2.19 20.50
CA ASP A 195 -5.11 1.72 19.28
C ASP A 195 -6.15 2.72 18.76
N GLY A 196 -6.72 3.56 19.64
CA GLY A 196 -7.78 4.53 19.32
C GLY A 196 -9.17 3.90 19.19
N ILE A 197 -9.22 2.59 19.00
CA ILE A 197 -10.44 1.78 18.90
C ILE A 197 -10.41 0.63 19.90
N ILE A 198 -11.58 0.11 20.25
CA ILE A 198 -11.78 -1.07 21.09
C ILE A 198 -12.44 -2.14 20.23
N GLN A 199 -11.88 -3.35 20.25
CA GLN A 199 -12.46 -4.50 19.56
C GLN A 199 -13.51 -5.14 20.46
N ILE A 200 -14.72 -5.31 19.93
CA ILE A 200 -15.82 -6.03 20.57
C ILE A 200 -15.92 -7.40 19.88
N GLU A 201 -15.65 -8.44 20.66
CA GLU A 201 -15.74 -9.82 20.19
C GLU A 201 -17.20 -10.21 19.96
N MET A 202 -17.48 -10.77 18.79
CA MET A 202 -18.81 -11.19 18.39
C MET A 202 -18.83 -12.70 18.20
N GLN A 203 -19.82 -13.39 18.78
CA GLN A 203 -19.84 -14.86 18.79
C GLN A 203 -20.06 -15.50 17.40
N PHE A 204 -20.82 -14.85 16.54
CA PHE A 204 -21.24 -15.39 15.23
C PHE A 204 -21.01 -14.44 14.06
N LEU A 205 -20.60 -13.20 14.36
CA LEU A 205 -20.34 -12.16 13.38
C LEU A 205 -18.85 -11.81 13.42
N PRO A 206 -18.32 -11.18 12.37
CA PRO A 206 -17.00 -10.57 12.45
C PRO A 206 -16.96 -9.55 13.61
N ASP A 207 -15.83 -9.51 14.31
CA ASP A 207 -15.60 -8.54 15.38
C ASP A 207 -15.80 -7.11 14.90
N VAL A 208 -16.33 -6.28 15.78
CA VAL A 208 -16.60 -4.86 15.49
C VAL A 208 -15.61 -4.00 16.24
N TYR A 209 -15.16 -2.92 15.60
CA TYR A 209 -14.30 -1.92 16.22
C TYR A 209 -15.12 -0.67 16.52
N VAL A 210 -15.07 -0.22 17.77
CA VAL A 210 -15.70 1.04 18.20
C VAL A 210 -14.64 2.06 18.61
N PRO A 211 -14.86 3.37 18.40
CA PRO A 211 -13.94 4.39 18.92
C PRO A 211 -13.77 4.26 20.43
N CYS A 212 -12.54 4.45 20.92
CA CYS A 212 -12.28 4.45 22.36
C CYS A 212 -13.02 5.59 23.05
N GLU A 213 -13.80 5.29 24.08
CA GLU A 213 -14.62 6.27 24.81
C GLU A 213 -13.79 7.31 25.59
N VAL A 214 -12.51 7.03 25.86
CA VAL A 214 -11.64 7.91 26.66
C VAL A 214 -10.90 8.92 25.80
N CYS A 215 -10.36 8.49 24.66
CA CYS A 215 -9.61 9.38 23.76
C CYS A 215 -10.37 9.76 22.50
N HIS A 216 -11.58 9.22 22.31
CA HIS A 216 -12.43 9.46 21.14
C HIS A 216 -11.69 9.24 19.81
N GLY A 217 -10.90 8.17 19.70
CA GLY A 217 -10.16 7.84 18.48
C GLY A 217 -8.77 8.46 18.37
N THR A 218 -8.46 9.52 19.15
CA THR A 218 -7.20 10.28 19.00
C THR A 218 -5.94 9.51 19.35
N ARG A 219 -6.02 8.35 20.03
CA ARG A 219 -4.90 7.48 20.44
C ARG A 219 -3.96 8.05 21.51
N TYR A 220 -4.08 9.32 21.88
CA TYR A 220 -3.18 10.01 22.82
C TYR A 220 -3.89 10.48 24.09
N SER A 221 -3.10 10.78 25.12
CA SER A 221 -3.57 11.48 26.31
C SER A 221 -3.77 12.97 26.02
N ARG A 222 -4.59 13.64 26.85
CA ARG A 222 -4.91 15.06 26.69
C ARG A 222 -3.66 15.95 26.71
N GLU A 223 -2.69 15.63 27.56
CA GLU A 223 -1.47 16.43 27.73
C GLU A 223 -0.57 16.43 26.49
N VAL A 224 -0.61 15.36 25.68
CA VAL A 224 0.15 15.28 24.43
C VAL A 224 -0.50 16.14 23.35
N GLN A 225 -1.83 16.21 23.33
CA GLN A 225 -2.57 17.00 22.35
C GLN A 225 -2.42 18.51 22.51
N GLU A 226 -1.95 18.96 23.67
CA GLU A 226 -1.66 20.38 23.92
C GLU A 226 -0.41 20.88 23.18
N VAL A 227 0.50 19.98 22.78
CA VAL A 227 1.68 20.36 21.99
C VAL A 227 1.28 20.42 20.52
N LYS A 228 1.45 21.61 19.91
CA LYS A 228 0.98 21.88 18.55
C LYS A 228 2.11 22.32 17.62
N PHE A 229 2.20 21.69 16.45
CA PHE A 229 2.99 22.15 15.32
C PHE A 229 2.07 22.88 14.34
N ARG A 230 2.35 24.16 14.07
CA ARG A 230 1.55 25.01 13.16
C ARG A 230 0.02 24.92 13.43
N GLY A 231 -0.36 24.83 14.71
CA GLY A 231 -1.77 24.75 15.13
C GLY A 231 -2.32 23.32 15.29
N HIS A 232 -1.60 22.30 14.82
CA HIS A 232 -2.02 20.89 14.86
C HIS A 232 -1.25 20.09 15.91
N SER A 233 -1.97 19.36 16.74
CA SER A 233 -1.45 18.29 17.60
C SER A 233 -1.03 17.08 16.76
N ILE A 234 -0.29 16.15 17.37
CA ILE A 234 0.17 14.96 16.63
C ILE A 234 -0.98 14.06 16.18
N SER A 235 -2.09 13.98 16.94
CA SER A 235 -3.29 13.27 16.49
C SER A 235 -3.91 13.96 15.29
N GLU A 236 -4.04 15.28 15.32
CA GLU A 236 -4.62 16.05 14.20
C GLU A 236 -3.78 15.92 12.93
N VAL A 237 -2.44 15.93 13.05
CA VAL A 237 -1.55 15.68 11.91
C VAL A 237 -1.75 14.28 11.30
N LEU A 238 -2.04 13.27 12.13
CA LEU A 238 -2.28 11.91 11.65
C LEU A 238 -3.65 11.73 10.97
N GLU A 239 -4.57 12.66 11.15
CA GLU A 239 -5.89 12.69 10.49
C GLU A 239 -5.86 13.47 9.17
N LEU A 240 -4.80 14.24 8.89
CA LEU A 240 -4.65 14.93 7.62
C LEU A 240 -4.52 13.94 6.47
N THR A 241 -5.07 14.34 5.32
CA THR A 241 -4.72 13.72 4.04
C THR A 241 -3.24 13.95 3.72
N VAL A 242 -2.70 13.16 2.78
CA VAL A 242 -1.30 13.33 2.35
C VAL A 242 -1.06 14.71 1.75
N ASP A 243 -2.02 15.24 1.00
CA ASP A 243 -1.90 16.55 0.36
C ASP A 243 -1.90 17.69 1.39
N GLU A 244 -2.80 17.64 2.38
CA GLU A 244 -2.79 18.60 3.49
C GLU A 244 -1.51 18.52 4.32
N ALA A 245 -1.02 17.30 4.59
CA ALA A 245 0.22 17.10 5.32
C ALA A 245 1.43 17.72 4.58
N LEU A 246 1.45 17.70 3.24
CA LEU A 246 2.49 18.34 2.44
C LEU A 246 2.49 19.88 2.56
N GLU A 247 1.34 20.49 2.82
CA GLU A 247 1.27 21.94 3.09
C GLU A 247 1.71 22.28 4.51
N VAL A 248 1.41 21.39 5.47
CA VAL A 248 1.75 21.58 6.88
C VAL A 248 3.25 21.38 7.15
N PHE A 249 3.95 20.46 6.49
CA PHE A 249 5.37 20.18 6.72
C PHE A 249 6.30 20.93 5.77
#